data_AF-A0A8J8EZ14-F1
#
_entry.id   AF-A0A8J8EZ14-F1
#
_cell.length_a   1.000
_cell.length_b   1.000
_cell.length_c   1.000
_cell.angle_alpha   90.00
_cell.angle_beta   90.00
_cell.angle_gamma   90.00
#
_symmetry.space_group_name_H-M   'P 1'
#
loop_
_entity.id
_entity.type
_entity.pdbx_description
1 polymer ?
#
loop_
_entity_poly.entity_id
_entity_poly.type
_entity_poly.pdbx_seq_one_letter_code
_entity_poly.pdbx_strand_id
1 'polypeptide(L)' 'MEENDLRQRLLELSKREASLNFKMYELYEENMTLAIKLAGYIAENRLLGGSWNDEEAKRVMDKYLVKEKSEQKSQ' A
#
# COMPACT_ATOMS: atom_id res chain seq x y z
N MET A 1 -25.43 -1.28 -34.48
CA MET A 1 -23.97 -1.25 -34.69
C MET A 1 -23.29 -0.58 -33.49
N GLU A 2 -23.82 0.53 -32.98
CA GLU A 2 -23.29 1.27 -31.82
C GLU A 2 -23.33 0.49 -30.49
N GLU A 3 -24.36 -0.32 -30.24
CA GLU A 3 -24.46 -1.06 -28.97
C GLU A 3 -23.34 -2.10 -28.78
N ASN A 4 -22.95 -2.80 -29.86
CA ASN A 4 -21.85 -3.77 -29.80
C ASN A 4 -20.50 -3.08 -29.60
N ASP A 5 -20.27 -1.92 -30.22
CA ASP A 5 -19.06 -1.12 -30.01
C ASP A 5 -18.99 -0.61 -28.56
N LEU A 6 -20.10 -0.11 -28.02
CA LEU A 6 -20.18 0.32 -26.62
C LEU A 6 -19.91 -0.84 -25.64
N ARG A 7 -20.49 -2.02 -25.86
CA ARG A 7 -20.23 -3.21 -25.05
C ARG A 7 -18.76 -3.64 -25.11
N GLN A 8 -18.14 -3.56 -26.29
CA GLN A 8 -16.73 -3.90 -26.45
C GLN A 8 -15.81 -2.92 -25.71
N ARG A 9 -16.08 -1.61 -25.82
CA ARG A 9 -15.35 -0.59 -25.05
C ARG A 9 -15.52 -0.74 -23.54
N LEU A 10 -16.73 -1.07 -23.09
CA LEU A 10 -16.99 -1.34 -21.67
C LEU A 10 -16.17 -2.54 -21.16
N LEU A 11 -16.11 -3.61 -21.96
CA LEU A 11 -15.30 -4.78 -21.64
C LEU A 11 -13.81 -4.45 -21.57
N GLU A 12 -13.30 -3.62 -22.49
CA GLU A 12 -11.91 -3.16 -22.46
C GLU A 12 -11.60 -2.30 -21.23
N LEU A 13 -12.50 -1.38 -20.87
CA LEU A 13 -12.35 -0.56 -19.67
C LEU A 13 -12.36 -1.43 -18.40
N SER A 14 -13.26 -2.39 -18.31
CA SER A 14 -13.33 -3.31 -17.17
C SER A 14 -12.06 -4.15 -17.04
N LYS A 15 -11.47 -4.62 -18.15
CA LYS A 15 -10.17 -5.31 -18.12
C LYS A 15 -9.04 -4.41 -17.62
N ARG A 16 -9.00 -3.15 -18.08
CA ARG A 16 -8.00 -2.17 -17.62
C ARG A 16 -8.18 -1.85 -16.14
N GLU A 17 -9.40 -1.68 -15.68
CA GLU A 17 -9.71 -1.45 -14.27
C GLU A 17 -9.24 -2.63 -13.41
N ALA A 18 -9.56 -3.86 -13.79
CA ALA A 18 -9.11 -5.05 -13.06
C ALA A 18 -7.58 -5.14 -12.98
N SER A 19 -6.89 -4.83 -14.09
CA SER A 19 -5.42 -4.80 -14.11
C SER A 19 -4.84 -3.70 -13.22
N LEU A 20 -5.43 -2.51 -13.22
CA LEU A 20 -5.01 -1.40 -12.36
C LEU A 20 -5.26 -1.71 -10.88
N ASN A 21 -6.40 -2.32 -10.55
CA ASN A 21 -6.72 -2.74 -9.20
C ASN A 21 -5.73 -3.79 -8.67
N PHE A 22 -5.37 -4.76 -9.51
CA PHE A 22 -4.35 -5.75 -9.15
C PHE A 22 -3.00 -5.08 -8.89
N LYS A 23 -2.57 -4.17 -9.77
CA LYS A 23 -1.30 -3.45 -9.59
C LYS A 23 -1.30 -2.54 -8.35
N MET A 24 -2.43 -1.92 -8.03
CA MET A 24 -2.60 -1.15 -6.80
C MET A 24 -2.46 -2.03 -5.55
N TYR A 25 -2.98 -3.25 -5.60
CA TYR A 25 -2.81 -4.23 -4.53
C TYR A 25 -1.35 -4.65 -4.38
N GLU A 26 -0.65 -4.99 -5.47
CA GLU A 26 0.78 -5.34 -5.43
C GLU A 26 1.62 -4.22 -4.81
N LEU A 27 1.42 -2.97 -5.26
CA LEU A 27 2.13 -1.82 -4.72
C LEU A 27 1.80 -1.58 -3.25
N TYR A 28 0.58 -1.90 -2.79
CA TYR A 28 0.23 -1.79 -1.38
C TYR A 28 1.02 -2.80 -0.54
N GLU A 29 1.04 -4.07 -0.95
CA GLU A 29 1.77 -5.14 -0.26
C GLU A 29 3.28 -4.88 -0.22
N GLU A 30 3.86 -4.43 -1.33
CA GLU A 30 5.27 -4.05 -1.40
C GLU A 30 5.60 -2.91 -0.44
N ASN A 31 4.77 -1.85 -0.43
CA ASN A 31 4.97 -0.71 0.47
C ASN A 31 4.80 -1.09 1.94
N MET A 32 3.86 -1.98 2.26
CA MET A 32 3.69 -2.51 3.61
C MET A 32 4.95 -3.27 4.06
N THR A 33 5.48 -4.14 3.20
CA THR A 33 6.73 -4.86 3.46
C THR A 33 7.91 -3.91 3.70
N LEU A 34 8.02 -2.86 2.88
CA LEU A 34 9.06 -1.84 3.04
C LEU A 34 8.90 -1.05 4.34
N ALA A 35 7.67 -0.71 4.74
CA ALA A 35 7.39 -0.03 6.00
C ALA A 35 7.81 -0.89 7.22
N ILE A 36 7.56 -2.20 7.17
CA ILE A 36 8.02 -3.14 8.22
C ILE A 36 9.54 -3.15 8.31
N LYS A 37 10.24 -3.27 7.17
CA LYS A 37 11.71 -3.26 7.13
C LYS A 37 12.28 -1.96 7.69
N LEU A 38 11.71 -0.83 7.29
CA LEU A 38 12.09 0.49 7.78
C LEU A 38 11.92 0.60 9.30
N ALA A 39 10.80 0.10 9.85
CA ALA A 39 10.59 0.04 11.29
C ALA A 39 11.67 -0.79 11.99
N GLY A 40 12.06 -1.93 11.39
CA GLY A 40 13.18 -2.76 11.86
C GLY A 40 14.49 -1.98 11.90
N TYR A 41 14.88 -1.33 10.81
CA TYR A 41 16.11 -0.54 10.75
C TYR A 41 16.12 0.63 11.73
N ILE A 42 14.97 1.29 11.96
CA ILE A 42 14.86 2.35 12.98
C ILE A 42 15.06 1.78 14.38
N ALA A 43 14.50 0.60 14.66
CA ALA A 43 14.70 -0.08 15.94
C ALA A 43 16.18 -0.46 16.16
N GLU A 44 16.83 -1.04 15.14
CA GLU A 44 18.26 -1.36 15.17
C GLU A 44 19.12 -0.10 15.38
N ASN A 45 18.84 0.99 14.67
CA ASN A 45 19.56 2.26 14.83
C ASN A 45 19.46 2.80 16.26
N ARG A 46 18.27 2.72 16.88
CA ARG A 46 18.05 3.11 18.28
C ARG A 46 18.86 2.25 19.25
N LEU A 47 18.94 0.94 19.03
CA LEU A 47 19.76 0.04 19.84
C LEU A 47 21.25 0.39 19.78
N LEU A 48 21.71 0.90 18.64
CA LEU A 48 23.09 1.36 18.44
C LEU A 48 23.33 2.79 18.97
N GLY A 49 22.37 3.39 19.67
CA GLY A 49 22.47 4.73 20.25
C GLY A 49 22.18 5.88 19.26
N GLY A 50 21.70 5.55 18.05
CA GLY A 50 21.27 6.54 17.08
C GLY A 50 19.94 7.19 17.45
N SER A 51 19.81 8.48 17.14
CA SER A 51 18.53 9.19 17.23
C SER A 51 17.98 9.42 15.82
N TRP A 52 16.82 8.87 15.55
CA TRP A 52 16.11 9.07 14.28
C TRP A 52 14.85 9.90 14.49
N ASN A 53 14.67 10.94 13.66
CA ASN A 53 13.52 11.83 13.69
C ASN A 53 13.16 12.35 12.29
N ASP A 54 12.88 11.45 11.36
CA ASP A 54 12.38 11.82 10.03
C ASP A 54 10.83 11.71 10.01
N GLU A 55 10.18 12.85 9.79
CA GLU A 55 8.72 12.94 9.75
C GLU A 55 8.09 12.30 8.50
N GLU A 56 8.82 12.23 7.39
CA GLU A 56 8.34 11.56 6.19
C GLU A 56 8.24 10.07 6.41
N ALA A 57 9.30 9.47 6.95
CA ALA A 57 9.28 8.04 7.21
C ALA A 57 8.32 7.65 8.36
N LYS A 58 8.04 8.55 9.33
CA LYS A 58 6.93 8.36 10.29
C LYS A 58 5.58 8.26 9.56
N ARG A 59 5.28 9.23 8.67
CA ARG A 59 4.02 9.24 7.91
C ARG A 59 3.85 8.01 7.02
N VAL A 60 4.93 7.56 6.37
CA VAL A 60 4.92 6.33 5.57
C VAL A 60 4.62 5.13 6.45
N MET A 61 5.35 4.95 7.56
CA MET A 61 5.09 3.84 8.48
C MET A 61 3.66 3.87 9.05
N ASP A 62 3.15 5.02 9.47
CA ASP A 62 1.80 5.14 10.02
C ASP A 62 0.72 4.73 8.99
N LYS A 63 0.89 5.17 7.73
CA LYS A 63 -0.05 4.86 6.64
C LYS A 63 -0.24 3.35 6.42
N TYR A 64 0.83 2.57 6.54
CA TYR A 64 0.80 1.13 6.24
C TYR A 64 0.71 0.25 7.50
N LEU A 65 1.21 0.68 8.66
CA LEU A 65 1.30 -0.15 9.87
C LEU A 65 0.22 0.14 10.92
N VAL A 66 -0.38 1.34 10.94
CA VAL A 66 -1.40 1.71 11.94
C VAL A 66 -2.80 1.27 11.49
N LYS A 67 -3.04 1.22 10.18
CA LYS A 67 -4.36 0.89 9.61
C LYS A 67 -4.81 -0.55 9.90
N GLU A 68 -3.89 -1.52 9.96
CA GLU A 68 -4.20 -2.90 10.37
C GLU A 68 -4.67 -3.01 11.83
N LYS A 69 -4.15 -2.16 12.73
CA LYS A 69 -4.51 -2.23 14.17
C LYS A 69 -5.94 -1.80 14.46
N SER A 70 -6.55 -0.97 13.61
CA SER A 70 -7.95 -0.58 13.75
C SER A 70 -8.92 -1.65 13.23
N GLU A 71 -8.53 -2.44 12.23
CA GLU A 71 -9.39 -3.48 11.66
C GLU A 71 -9.38 -4.77 12.50
N GLN A 72 -8.27 -5.10 13.16
CA GLN A 72 -8.18 -6.26 14.08
C GLN A 72 -8.92 -6.08 15.42
N LYS A 73 -9.31 -4.86 15.81
CA LYS A 73 -10.04 -4.60 17.06
C LYS A 73 -11.57 -4.58 16.91
N SER A 74 -12.07 -4.81 15.70
CA SER A 74 -13.50 -4.82 15.38
C SER A 74 -14.04 -6.21 15.00
N GLN A 75 -13.26 -7.25 15.27
CA GLN A 75 -13.68 -8.67 15.26
C GLN A 75 -13.59 -9.23 16.67
#